data_AF-A0A9X0A7E1-F1
#
_entry.id   AF-A0A9X0A7E1-F1
#
_cell.length_a   1.000
_cell.length_b   1.000
_cell.length_c   1.000
_cell.angle_alpha   90.00
_cell.angle_beta   90.00
_cell.angle_gamma   90.00
#
_symmetry.space_group_name_H-M   'P 1'
#
loop_
_entity.id
_entity.type
_entity.pdbx_description
1 polymer ?
#
loop_
_entity_poly.entity_id
_entity_poly.type
_entity_poly.pdbx_seq_one_letter_code
_entity_poly.pdbx_strand_id
1 'polypeptide(L)'
;MQNAGIASEQAQMEWVMLKSHSSGFKDKIQHLTWSEVYHLYEEGHENVLAVIDLILTLPASSSANERGFSQMKLTKTSIRSRMSNTTLNHSMVIQMATPGVKEFDPDPAIHRWMNASTRP
;
A
#
# COMPACT_ATOMS: atom_id res chain seq x y z
N MET A 1 20.96 -15.08 -8.67
CA MET A 1 20.65 -13.64 -8.54
C MET A 1 21.13 -12.98 -9.83
N GLN A 2 20.25 -12.83 -10.81
CA GLN A 2 20.63 -12.54 -12.19
C GLN A 2 19.97 -11.22 -12.62
N ASN A 3 20.82 -10.21 -12.84
CA ASN A 3 20.62 -8.92 -13.52
C ASN A 3 19.21 -8.32 -13.59
N ALA A 4 18.85 -7.49 -12.61
CA ALA A 4 17.82 -6.45 -12.75
C ALA A 4 18.39 -5.16 -13.39
N GLY A 5 19.33 -5.28 -14.32
CA GLY A 5 20.11 -4.16 -14.86
C GLY A 5 19.43 -3.36 -15.96
N ILE A 6 18.22 -3.71 -16.38
CA ILE A 6 17.62 -3.19 -17.63
C ILE A 6 16.51 -2.14 -17.35
N ALA A 7 15.85 -2.16 -16.18
CA ALA A 7 14.76 -1.22 -15.90
C ALA A 7 15.21 0.13 -15.30
N SER A 8 16.31 0.17 -14.53
CA SER A 8 16.73 1.38 -13.82
C SER A 8 17.30 2.46 -14.75
N GLU A 9 18.08 2.06 -15.77
CA GLU A 9 18.63 3.00 -16.74
C GLU A 9 17.51 3.59 -17.61
N GLN A 10 16.53 2.76 -17.97
CA GLN A 10 15.39 3.17 -18.77
C GLN A 10 14.47 4.13 -17.99
N ALA A 11 14.14 3.82 -16.73
CA ALA A 11 13.44 4.74 -15.84
C ALA A 11 14.17 6.08 -15.65
N GLN A 12 15.51 6.06 -15.61
CA GLN A 12 16.32 7.27 -15.50
C GLN A 12 16.23 8.12 -16.78
N MET A 13 16.27 7.51 -17.96
CA MET A 13 16.09 8.21 -19.24
C MET A 13 14.69 8.80 -19.36
N GLU A 14 13.66 8.01 -19.03
CA GLU A 14 12.26 8.46 -19.01
C GLU A 14 12.06 9.63 -18.04
N TRP A 15 12.67 9.59 -16.85
CA TRP A 15 12.62 10.70 -15.89
C TRP A 15 13.23 11.99 -16.44
N VAL A 16 14.33 11.90 -17.19
CA VAL A 16 14.95 13.07 -17.83
C VAL A 16 14.04 13.63 -18.92
N MET A 17 13.41 12.76 -19.72
CA MET A 17 12.44 13.15 -20.75
C MET A 17 11.19 13.78 -20.15
N LEU A 18 10.65 13.21 -19.08
CA LEU A 18 9.49 13.77 -18.37
C LEU A 18 9.81 15.16 -17.80
N LYS A 19 11.00 15.34 -17.22
CA LYS A 19 11.45 16.65 -16.70
C LYS A 19 11.68 17.69 -17.79
N SER A 20 12.25 17.31 -18.94
CA SER A 20 12.48 18.27 -20.03
C SER A 20 11.15 18.84 -20.54
N HIS A 21 10.12 17.99 -20.62
CA HIS A 21 8.75 18.41 -20.89
C HIS A 21 8.23 19.29 -19.74
N SER A 22 8.41 18.90 -18.47
CA SER A 22 7.81 19.52 -17.26
C SER A 22 7.92 21.05 -17.09
N SER A 23 8.87 21.70 -17.77
CA SER A 23 9.07 23.16 -17.73
C SER A 23 7.81 23.96 -18.10
N GLY A 24 6.93 23.40 -18.95
CA GLY A 24 5.63 23.98 -19.32
C GLY A 24 4.41 23.41 -18.55
N PHE A 25 4.63 22.53 -17.57
CA PHE A 25 3.57 21.71 -16.96
C PHE A 25 3.18 22.14 -15.55
N LYS A 26 3.97 23.01 -14.91
CA LYS A 26 3.74 23.42 -13.52
C LYS A 26 2.32 23.92 -13.28
N ASP A 27 1.76 24.67 -14.22
CA ASP A 27 0.41 25.24 -14.13
C ASP A 27 -0.70 24.25 -14.51
N LYS A 28 -0.38 23.18 -15.23
CA LYS A 28 -1.35 22.12 -15.63
C LYS A 28 -1.44 21.01 -14.59
N ILE A 29 -0.31 20.60 -14.01
CA ILE A 29 -0.25 19.47 -13.06
C ILE A 29 -0.92 19.81 -11.73
N GLN A 30 -0.92 21.08 -11.30
CA GLN A 30 -1.51 21.50 -10.03
C GLN A 30 -3.02 21.21 -9.90
N HIS A 31 -3.71 20.95 -11.02
CA HIS A 31 -5.15 20.66 -11.04
C HIS A 31 -5.48 19.21 -11.41
N LEU A 32 -4.46 18.37 -11.63
CA LEU A 32 -4.65 16.97 -12.01
C LEU A 32 -4.42 16.04 -10.82
N THR A 33 -5.20 14.98 -10.75
CA THR A 33 -4.95 13.84 -9.88
C THR A 33 -3.80 12.99 -10.43
N TRP A 34 -3.17 12.19 -9.56
CA TRP A 34 -2.10 11.29 -9.98
C TRP A 34 -2.55 10.30 -11.08
N SER A 35 -3.77 9.77 -10.99
CA SER A 35 -4.30 8.85 -12.00
C SER A 35 -4.45 9.52 -13.37
N GLU A 36 -4.88 10.79 -13.42
CA GLU A 36 -4.95 11.54 -14.67
C GLU A 36 -3.55 11.80 -15.24
N VAL A 37 -2.57 12.12 -14.39
CA VAL A 37 -1.17 12.27 -14.81
C VAL A 37 -0.64 10.94 -15.35
N TYR A 38 -0.90 9.83 -14.67
CA TYR A 38 -0.44 8.50 -15.08
C TYR A 38 -0.91 8.17 -16.51
N HIS A 39 -2.21 8.30 -16.79
CA HIS A 39 -2.75 7.97 -18.12
C HIS A 39 -2.32 8.94 -19.22
N LEU A 40 -2.01 10.20 -18.90
CA LEU A 40 -1.56 11.18 -19.89
C LEU A 40 -0.14 10.90 -20.42
N TYR A 41 0.70 10.20 -19.67
CA TYR A 41 2.11 9.98 -20.02
C TYR A 41 2.54 8.51 -20.03
N GLU A 42 1.59 7.57 -19.86
CA GLU A 42 1.86 6.13 -19.80
C GLU A 42 2.72 5.67 -20.98
N GLU A 43 2.36 6.12 -22.19
CA GLU A 43 3.11 5.81 -23.40
C GLU A 43 4.54 6.37 -23.34
N GLY A 44 5.52 5.47 -23.24
CA GLY A 44 6.94 5.80 -23.23
C GLY A 44 7.53 6.24 -21.88
N HIS A 45 6.75 6.20 -20.79
CA HIS A 45 7.24 6.52 -19.42
C HIS A 45 6.79 5.50 -18.37
N GLU A 46 6.47 4.27 -18.78
CA GLU A 46 5.91 3.22 -17.92
C GLU A 46 6.78 2.95 -16.67
N ASN A 47 8.10 2.91 -16.83
CA ASN A 47 9.01 2.53 -15.75
C ASN A 47 9.11 3.65 -14.71
N VAL A 48 9.28 4.90 -15.14
CA VAL A 48 9.33 6.04 -14.21
C VAL A 48 7.98 6.28 -13.54
N LEU A 49 6.86 6.11 -14.25
CA LEU A 49 5.53 6.22 -13.68
C LEU A 49 5.26 5.13 -12.65
N ALA A 50 5.69 3.89 -12.89
CA ALA A 50 5.61 2.82 -11.90
C ALA A 50 6.42 3.13 -10.63
N VAL A 51 7.61 3.75 -10.77
CA VAL A 51 8.41 4.19 -9.62
C VAL A 51 7.69 5.29 -8.84
N ILE A 52 7.11 6.28 -9.51
CA ILE A 52 6.37 7.36 -8.85
C ILE A 52 5.12 6.80 -8.15
N ASP A 53 4.40 5.89 -8.80
CA ASP A 53 3.23 5.23 -8.22
C ASP A 53 3.62 4.48 -6.93
N LEU A 54 4.71 3.72 -6.97
CA LEU A 54 5.26 3.06 -5.79
C LEU A 54 5.58 4.06 -4.67
N ILE A 55 6.23 5.18 -4.99
CA ILE A 55 6.55 6.24 -4.00
C ILE A 55 5.26 6.83 -3.41
N LEU A 56 4.23 7.06 -4.22
CA LEU A 56 2.95 7.61 -3.77
C LEU A 56 2.14 6.63 -2.91
N THR A 57 2.38 5.31 -3.03
CA THR A 57 1.80 4.32 -2.10
C THR A 57 2.46 4.32 -0.73
N LEU A 58 3.66 4.92 -0.59
CA LEU A 58 4.33 5.00 0.70
C LEU A 58 3.67 6.09 1.56
N PRO A 59 3.31 5.78 2.82
CA PRO A 59 2.74 6.77 3.71
C PRO A 59 3.76 7.90 3.95
N ALA A 60 3.33 9.15 3.74
CA ALA A 60 4.18 10.33 3.89
C ALA A 60 4.69 10.58 5.33
N SER A 61 4.19 9.83 6.32
CA SER A 61 4.58 9.99 7.73
C SER A 61 4.66 8.65 8.47
N SER A 62 5.50 8.62 9.51
CA SER A 62 5.59 7.52 10.47
C SER A 62 4.38 7.42 11.41
N SER A 63 3.42 8.33 11.34
CA SER A 63 2.29 8.39 12.28
C SER A 63 1.45 7.10 12.27
N ALA A 64 1.32 6.43 11.12
CA ALA A 64 0.67 5.12 11.02
C ALA A 64 1.43 4.05 11.82
N ASN A 65 2.76 4.08 11.77
CA ASN A 65 3.62 3.16 12.53
C ASN A 65 3.53 3.45 14.04
N GLU A 66 3.52 4.72 14.44
CA GLU A 66 3.38 5.13 15.85
C GLU A 66 2.04 4.70 16.47
N ARG A 67 0.95 4.76 15.69
CA ARG A 67 -0.35 4.19 16.09
C ARG A 67 -0.24 2.67 16.26
N GLY A 68 0.39 1.96 15.33
CA GLY A 68 0.64 0.52 15.43
C GLY A 68 1.45 0.15 16.67
N PHE A 69 2.53 0.86 16.98
CA PHE A 69 3.32 0.62 18.19
C PHE A 69 2.54 0.91 19.49
N SER A 70 1.71 1.95 19.48
CA SER A 70 0.84 2.26 20.62
C SER A 70 -0.18 1.14 20.86
N GLN A 71 -0.80 0.62 19.80
CA GLN A 71 -1.73 -0.52 19.90
C GLN A 71 -1.01 -1.79 20.35
N MET A 72 0.19 -2.06 19.84
CA MET A 72 1.00 -3.19 20.29
C MET A 72 1.30 -3.13 21.79
N LYS A 73 1.61 -1.93 22.31
CA LYS A 73 1.80 -1.72 23.74
C LYS A 73 0.51 -2.01 24.51
N LEU A 74 -0.63 -1.51 24.05
CA LEU A 74 -1.93 -1.77 24.68
C LEU A 74 -2.28 -3.25 24.68
N THR A 75 -2.15 -3.95 23.55
CA THR A 75 -2.43 -5.40 23.44
C THR A 75 -1.52 -6.22 24.36
N LYS A 76 -0.24 -5.86 24.46
CA LYS A 76 0.72 -6.53 25.35
C LYS A 76 0.43 -6.28 26.83
N THR A 77 0.02 -5.06 27.18
CA THR A 77 -0.18 -4.64 28.59
C THR A 77 -1.59 -4.95 29.11
N SER A 78 -2.60 -4.94 28.23
CA SER A 78 -4.03 -5.13 28.53
C SER A 78 -4.29 -6.39 29.36
N ILE A 79 -3.63 -7.49 29.02
CA ILE A 79 -3.92 -8.81 29.62
C ILE A 79 -2.85 -9.26 30.63
N ARG A 80 -1.82 -8.43 30.90
CA ARG A 80 -0.56 -8.84 31.57
C ARG A 80 -0.04 -10.21 31.08
N SER A 81 -0.35 -10.55 29.83
CA SER A 81 -0.18 -11.89 29.30
C SER A 81 1.25 -12.10 28.83
N ARG A 82 1.82 -13.28 29.14
CA ARG A 82 2.99 -13.81 28.43
C ARG A 82 2.56 -14.33 27.05
N MET A 83 2.05 -13.44 26.21
CA MET A 83 1.67 -13.75 24.83
C MET A 83 2.95 -13.97 24.01
N SER A 84 2.98 -15.02 23.18
CA SER A 84 4.10 -15.23 22.25
C SER A 84 4.12 -14.13 21.19
N ASN A 85 5.29 -13.87 20.61
CA ASN A 85 5.44 -12.89 19.52
C ASN A 85 4.59 -13.26 18.30
N THR A 86 4.38 -14.55 18.03
CA THR A 86 3.54 -15.03 16.92
C THR A 86 2.08 -14.63 17.10
N THR A 87 1.51 -14.90 18.29
CA THR A 87 0.13 -14.54 18.62
C THR A 87 -0.07 -13.04 18.66
N LEU A 88 0.91 -12.30 19.19
CA LEU A 88 0.89 -10.84 19.19
C LEU A 88 0.90 -10.29 17.76
N ASN A 89 1.74 -10.82 16.87
CA ASN A 89 1.78 -10.39 15.48
C ASN A 89 0.45 -10.67 14.75
N HIS A 90 -0.12 -11.87 14.91
CA HIS A 90 -1.44 -12.17 14.33
C HIS A 90 -2.53 -11.23 14.85
N SER A 91 -2.53 -10.94 16.15
CA SER A 91 -3.50 -10.02 16.76
C SER A 91 -3.34 -8.60 16.21
N MET A 92 -2.10 -8.13 16.06
CA MET A 92 -1.80 -6.83 15.46
C MET A 92 -2.26 -6.74 14.00
N VAL A 93 -2.01 -7.78 13.20
CA VAL A 93 -2.46 -7.84 11.80
C VAL A 93 -3.98 -7.72 11.73
N ILE A 94 -4.71 -8.51 12.54
CA ILE A 94 -6.17 -8.43 12.59
C ILE A 94 -6.61 -7.03 13.00
N GLN A 95 -6.11 -6.49 14.11
CA GLN A 95 -6.52 -5.17 14.61
C GLN A 95 -6.22 -4.02 13.66
N MET A 96 -5.14 -4.10 12.87
CA MET A 96 -4.74 -3.02 11.96
C MET A 96 -5.33 -3.14 10.55
N ALA A 97 -5.56 -4.37 10.08
CA ALA A 97 -6.02 -4.63 8.71
C ALA A 97 -7.52 -4.92 8.61
N THR A 98 -8.22 -5.10 9.73
CA THR A 98 -9.66 -5.34 9.75
C THR A 98 -10.43 -4.22 10.45
N PRO A 99 -11.69 -3.97 10.07
CA PRO A 99 -12.54 -3.02 10.76
C PRO A 99 -12.79 -3.45 12.21
N GLY A 100 -13.18 -2.50 13.05
CA GLY A 100 -13.51 -2.79 14.44
C GLY A 100 -14.68 -3.77 14.55
N VAL A 101 -14.78 -4.48 15.68
CA VAL A 101 -15.79 -5.55 15.90
C VAL A 101 -17.23 -5.09 15.59
N LYS A 102 -17.57 -3.82 15.85
CA LYS A 102 -18.91 -3.27 15.59
C LYS A 102 -19.21 -3.01 14.10
N GLU A 103 -18.17 -2.83 13.30
CA GLU A 103 -18.23 -2.50 11.87
C GLU A 103 -17.87 -3.71 11.00
N PHE A 104 -17.46 -4.81 11.63
CA PHE A 104 -17.11 -6.04 10.95
C PHE A 104 -18.37 -6.74 10.42
N ASP A 105 -18.41 -6.95 9.11
CA ASP A 105 -19.44 -7.72 8.43
C ASP A 105 -19.06 -9.22 8.39
N PRO A 106 -19.78 -10.09 9.13
CA PRO A 106 -19.50 -11.53 9.14
C PRO A 106 -20.08 -12.28 7.94
N ASP A 107 -21.01 -11.69 7.17
CA ASP A 107 -21.78 -12.40 6.14
C ASP A 107 -20.90 -13.03 5.04
N PRO A 108 -19.84 -12.37 4.52
CA PRO A 108 -18.95 -12.98 3.54
C PRO A 108 -18.29 -14.27 4.04
N ALA A 109 -17.90 -14.32 5.31
CA ALA A 109 -17.27 -15.50 5.90
C ALA A 109 -18.29 -16.63 6.08
N ILE A 110 -19.51 -16.31 6.51
CA ILE A 110 -20.62 -17.27 6.66
C ILE A 110 -20.98 -17.87 5.30
N HIS A 111 -21.17 -17.05 4.28
CA HIS A 111 -21.48 -17.51 2.92
C HIS A 111 -20.37 -18.41 2.38
N ARG A 112 -19.10 -18.05 2.60
CA ARG A 112 -17.96 -18.87 2.18
C ARG A 112 -17.95 -20.23 2.90
N TRP A 113 -18.25 -20.26 4.19
CA TRP A 113 -18.35 -21.51 4.95
C TRP A 113 -19.48 -22.41 4.44
N MET A 114 -20.67 -21.84 4.22
CA MET A 114 -21.84 -22.58 3.73
C MET A 114 -21.59 -23.14 2.32
N ASN A 115 -21.02 -22.34 1.42
CA ASN A 115 -20.75 -22.74 0.04
C ASN A 115 -19.57 -23.72 -0.09
N ALA A 116 -18.64 -23.73 0.87
CA ALA A 116 -17.56 -24.72 0.91
C ALA A 116 -18.04 -26.11 1.34
N SER A 117 -19.23 -26.22 1.94
CA SER A 117 -19.81 -27.49 2.37
C SER A 117 -20.56 -28.23 1.26
N THR A 118 -20.85 -27.56 0.14
CA THR A 118 -21.44 -28.18 -1.06
C THR A 118 -20.34 -28.93 -1.82
N ARG A 119 -20.15 -30.22 -1.52
CA ARG A 119 -19.37 -31.12 -2.38
C ARG A 119 -20.11 -31.34 -3.70
N PRO A 120 -19.42 -31.37 -4.86
CA PRO A 120 -20.02 -31.79 -6.13
C PRO A 120 -20.50 -33.25 -6.08
#